data_AF-A0AAW8ARW1-F1
#
_entry.id   AF-A0AAW8ARW1-F1
#
_cell.length_a   1.000
_cell.length_b   1.000
_cell.length_c   1.000
_cell.angle_alpha   90.00
_cell.angle_beta   90.00
_cell.angle_gamma   90.00
#
_symmetry.space_group_name_H-M   'P 1'
#
loop_
_entity.id
_entity.type
_entity.pdbx_description
1 polymer ?
#
loop_
_entity_poly.entity_id
_entity_poly.type
_entity_poly.pdbx_seq_one_letter_code
_entity_poly.pdbx_strand_id
1 'polypeptide(L)'
;MNTTKFSVMDASKAFKKSRTTIYEALKNGELSRDHDGLIDLSELIRVYGNPIAVQSSTRTEQVQKDVQVHVQSEVENVLKDQISLLKNQLDLANQREKSLMQHIEDLT
;
A
#
# COMPACT_ATOMS: atom_id res chain seq x y z
N MET A 1 27.42 4.93 4.75
CA MET A 1 26.11 5.36 5.30
C MET A 1 25.67 4.24 6.22
N ASN A 2 25.35 4.53 7.47
CA ASN A 2 24.89 3.49 8.38
C ASN A 2 23.43 3.18 8.04
N THR A 3 23.17 1.97 7.56
CA THR A 3 21.82 1.51 7.32
C THR A 3 21.21 0.98 8.60
N THR A 4 19.98 1.40 8.92
CA THR A 4 19.24 0.86 10.06
C THR A 4 18.72 -0.52 9.65
N LYS A 5 19.20 -1.56 10.32
CA LYS A 5 18.85 -2.95 10.03
C LYS A 5 17.93 -3.54 11.09
N PHE A 6 17.05 -4.44 10.68
CA PHE A 6 16.05 -5.09 11.54
C PHE A 6 16.13 -6.61 11.45
N SER A 7 16.01 -7.29 12.59
CA SER A 7 15.64 -8.70 12.58
C SER A 7 14.18 -8.86 12.17
N VAL A 8 13.77 -10.05 11.72
CA VAL A 8 12.35 -10.37 11.46
C VAL A 8 11.48 -10.11 12.69
N MET A 9 12.02 -10.35 13.89
CA MET A 9 11.29 -10.09 15.13
C MET A 9 11.06 -8.59 15.35
N ASP A 10 12.08 -7.76 15.11
CA ASP A 10 11.99 -6.32 15.31
C ASP A 10 11.12 -5.66 14.23
N ALA A 11 11.25 -6.12 12.98
CA ALA A 11 10.38 -5.71 11.88
C ALA A 11 8.91 -6.05 12.17
N SER A 12 8.64 -7.25 12.70
CA SER A 12 7.29 -7.66 13.08
C SER A 12 6.67 -6.71 14.11
N LYS A 13 7.43 -6.30 15.12
CA LYS A 13 6.97 -5.34 16.15
C LYS A 13 6.79 -3.94 15.57
N ALA A 14 7.76 -3.44 14.82
CA ALA A 14 7.76 -2.06 14.32
C ALA A 14 6.65 -1.79 13.28
N PHE A 15 6.37 -2.76 12.41
CA PHE A 15 5.43 -2.63 11.28
C PHE A 15 4.08 -3.33 11.54
N LYS A 16 3.90 -3.92 12.74
CA LYS A 16 2.70 -4.68 13.14
C LYS A 16 2.31 -5.76 12.11
N LYS A 17 3.31 -6.44 11.53
CA LYS A 17 3.13 -7.60 10.64
C LYS A 17 3.48 -8.87 11.38
N SER A 18 2.77 -9.96 11.09
CA SER A 18 3.14 -11.27 11.64
C SER A 18 4.50 -11.70 11.10
N ARG A 19 5.26 -12.49 11.86
CA ARG A 19 6.54 -13.04 11.37
C ARG A 19 6.33 -13.89 10.13
N THR A 20 5.23 -14.65 10.07
CA THR A 20 4.83 -15.45 8.90
C THR A 20 4.73 -14.60 7.65
N THR A 21 4.01 -13.47 7.73
CA THR A 21 3.87 -12.52 6.61
C THR A 21 5.21 -11.98 6.14
N ILE A 22 6.14 -11.71 7.06
CA ILE A 22 7.49 -11.23 6.71
C ILE A 22 8.30 -12.35 6.03
N TYR A 23 8.20 -13.58 6.51
CA TYR A 23 8.85 -14.73 5.86
C TYR A 23 8.28 -15.02 4.48
N GLU A 24 6.97 -14.87 4.27
CA GLU A 24 6.34 -14.99 2.97
C GLU A 24 6.84 -13.92 2.00
N ALA A 25 6.87 -12.66 2.42
CA ALA A 25 7.40 -11.56 1.61
C ALA A 25 8.89 -11.77 1.24
N LEU A 26 9.70 -12.30 2.15
CA LEU A 26 11.08 -12.69 1.87
C LEU A 26 11.16 -13.84 0.85
N LYS A 27 10.31 -14.86 1.02
CA LYS A 27 10.26 -16.03 0.13
C LYS A 27 9.80 -15.66 -1.28
N ASN A 28 8.85 -14.73 -1.39
CA ASN A 28 8.28 -14.25 -2.64
C ASN A 28 9.18 -13.22 -3.33
N GLY A 29 10.28 -12.78 -2.69
CA GLY A 29 11.18 -11.76 -3.22
C GLY A 29 10.64 -10.33 -3.12
N GLU A 30 9.55 -10.11 -2.38
CA GLU A 30 9.00 -8.78 -2.13
C GLU A 30 9.90 -7.99 -1.16
N LEU A 31 10.48 -8.68 -0.17
CA LEU A 31 11.51 -8.17 0.73
C LEU A 31 12.86 -8.84 0.44
N SER A 32 13.93 -8.05 0.53
CA SER A 32 15.29 -8.56 0.57
C SER A 32 15.86 -8.52 1.99
N ARG A 33 16.86 -9.38 2.24
CA ARG A 33 17.66 -9.37 3.46
C ARG A 33 19.14 -9.56 3.10
N ASP A 34 19.99 -9.00 3.92
CA ASP A 34 21.43 -9.10 3.76
C ASP A 34 21.95 -10.50 4.14
N HIS A 35 23.24 -10.74 3.86
CA HIS A 35 23.92 -11.99 4.19
C HIS A 35 23.97 -12.29 5.70
N ASP A 36 23.79 -11.27 6.54
CA ASP A 36 23.68 -11.38 8.00
C ASP A 36 22.26 -11.77 8.46
N GLY A 37 21.31 -11.90 7.53
CA GLY A 37 19.92 -12.24 7.79
C GLY A 37 19.06 -11.07 8.24
N LEU A 38 19.60 -9.85 8.25
CA LEU A 38 18.88 -8.64 8.64
C LEU A 38 18.23 -7.96 7.43
N ILE A 39 17.13 -7.26 7.68
CA ILE A 39 16.35 -6.54 6.68
C ILE A 39 16.65 -5.04 6.82
N ASP A 40 16.93 -4.37 5.71
CA ASP A 40 17.13 -2.93 5.70
C ASP A 40 15.82 -2.18 5.99
N LEU A 41 15.89 -1.06 6.71
CA LEU A 41 14.74 -0.19 6.94
C LEU A 41 14.10 0.27 5.62
N SER A 42 14.89 0.53 4.58
CA SER A 42 14.43 0.96 3.26
C SER A 42 13.54 -0.09 2.61
N GLU A 43 13.90 -1.38 2.76
CA GLU A 43 13.10 -2.50 2.26
C GLU A 43 11.77 -2.60 3.01
N LEU A 44 11.79 -2.42 4.33
CA LEU A 44 10.57 -2.45 5.14
C LEU A 44 9.64 -1.27 4.83
N ILE A 45 10.18 -0.06 4.61
CA ILE A 45 9.38 1.11 4.21
C ILE A 45 8.80 0.92 2.81
N ARG A 46 9.59 0.39 1.86
CA ARG A 46 9.14 0.14 0.49
C ARG A 46 7.96 -0.83 0.45
N VAL A 47 7.98 -1.89 1.27
CA VAL A 47 6.96 -2.95 1.24
C VAL A 47 5.80 -2.68 2.20
N TYR A 48 6.07 -2.15 3.39
CA TYR A 48 5.07 -1.99 4.45
C TYR A 48 4.73 -0.53 4.80
N GLY A 49 5.39 0.46 4.20
CA GLY A 49 5.21 1.87 4.53
C GLY A 49 5.87 2.27 5.84
N ASN A 50 5.53 3.44 6.39
CA ASN A 50 6.15 3.92 7.63
C ASN A 50 5.76 3.05 8.85
N PRO A 51 6.71 2.72 9.74
CA PRO A 51 6.42 1.94 10.95
C PRO A 51 5.43 2.67 11.86
N ILE A 52 4.36 1.98 12.24
CA ILE A 52 3.26 2.55 13.02
C ILE A 52 3.73 3.03 14.41
N ALA A 53 4.81 2.45 14.94
CA ALA A 53 5.38 2.84 16.23
C ALA A 53 6.04 4.25 16.23
N VAL A 54 6.39 4.80 15.06
CA VAL A 54 7.06 6.11 14.96
C VAL A 54 6.06 7.28 14.94
N GLN A 55 4.77 7.02 14.84
CA GLN A 55 3.75 8.09 14.92
C GLN A 55 3.55 8.65 16.33
N SER A 56 4.08 8.01 17.37
CA SER A 56 3.82 8.39 18.76
C SER A 56 4.90 9.25 19.42
N SER A 57 6.07 9.45 18.79
CA SER A 57 7.20 10.07 19.48
C SER A 57 8.21 10.73 18.54
N THR A 58 7.84 11.83 17.88
CA THR A 58 8.85 12.86 17.56
C THR A 58 8.21 14.25 17.49
N ARG A 59 8.64 15.09 18.44
CA ARG A 59 8.40 16.52 18.57
C ARG A 59 9.04 17.29 17.40
N THR A 60 8.46 17.13 16.21
CA THR A 60 8.80 17.83 14.95
C THR A 60 7.54 18.23 14.16
N GLU A 61 6.39 18.25 14.84
CA GLU A 61 5.04 18.25 14.25
C GLU A 61 4.57 19.57 13.59
N GLN A 62 5.35 20.66 13.59
CA GLN A 62 4.82 21.95 13.15
C GLN A 62 5.20 22.39 11.74
N VAL A 63 6.29 21.87 11.15
CA VAL A 63 6.71 22.29 9.78
C VAL A 63 6.42 21.22 8.72
N GLN A 64 6.40 19.93 9.10
CA GLN A 64 6.09 18.85 8.14
C GLN A 64 4.59 18.63 7.95
N LYS A 65 3.74 19.07 8.90
CA LYS A 65 2.30 18.82 8.86
C LYS A 65 1.62 19.55 7.70
N ASP A 66 2.08 20.75 7.34
CA ASP A 66 1.46 21.55 6.28
C ASP A 66 1.71 20.95 4.87
N VAL A 67 2.95 20.55 4.59
CA VAL A 67 3.32 19.91 3.32
C VAL A 67 2.76 18.48 3.23
N GLN A 68 2.77 17.71 4.32
CA GLN A 68 2.29 16.33 4.32
C GLN A 68 0.76 16.24 4.25
N VAL A 69 0.03 17.21 4.81
CA VAL A 69 -1.43 17.34 4.66
C VAL A 69 -1.79 17.74 3.23
N HIS A 70 -1.02 18.65 2.60
CA HIS A 70 -1.27 19.04 1.21
C HIS A 70 -1.07 17.85 0.25
N VAL A 71 0.06 17.14 0.36
CA VAL A 71 0.36 15.96 -0.47
C VAL A 71 -0.63 14.81 -0.21
N GLN A 72 -1.04 14.58 1.04
CA GLN A 72 -2.11 13.59 1.33
C GLN A 72 -3.43 14.00 0.69
N SER A 73 -3.80 15.28 0.71
CA SER A 73 -5.05 15.75 0.09
C SER A 73 -5.04 15.58 -1.44
N GLU A 74 -3.91 15.83 -2.10
CA GLU A 74 -3.78 15.63 -3.55
C GLU A 74 -3.87 14.16 -3.93
N VAL A 75 -3.20 13.28 -3.17
CA VAL A 75 -3.26 11.83 -3.38
C VAL A 75 -4.68 11.30 -3.13
N GLU A 76 -5.36 11.75 -2.07
CA GLU A 76 -6.76 11.38 -1.81
C GLU A 76 -7.70 11.81 -2.94
N ASN A 77 -7.49 13.00 -3.51
CA ASN A 77 -8.31 13.49 -4.62
C ASN A 77 -8.07 12.65 -5.89
N VAL A 78 -6.81 12.36 -6.23
CA VAL A 78 -6.48 11.49 -7.37
C VAL A 78 -7.04 10.08 -7.19
N LEU A 79 -6.99 9.53 -5.97
CA LEU A 79 -7.60 8.23 -5.68
C LEU A 79 -9.12 8.26 -5.84
N LYS A 80 -9.79 9.30 -5.34
CA LYS A 80 -11.24 9.48 -5.51
C LYS A 80 -11.62 9.59 -6.99
N ASP A 81 -10.83 10.31 -7.78
CA ASP A 81 -11.05 10.45 -9.23
C ASP A 81 -10.86 9.11 -9.96
N GLN A 82 -9.82 8.34 -9.61
CA GLN A 82 -9.65 6.99 -10.15
C GLN A 82 -10.81 6.06 -9.78
N ILE A 83 -11.27 6.09 -8.53
CA ILE A 83 -12.43 5.30 -8.09
C ILE A 83 -13.69 5.70 -8.88
N SER A 84 -13.90 7.00 -9.10
CA SER A 84 -15.03 7.50 -9.90
C SER A 84 -14.95 7.01 -11.34
N LEU A 85 -13.78 7.11 -11.96
CA LEU A 85 -13.55 6.62 -13.32
C LEU A 85 -13.76 5.11 -13.44
N LEU A 86 -13.26 4.32 -12.48
CA LEU A 86 -13.46 2.87 -12.45
C LEU A 86 -14.93 2.49 -12.29
N LYS A 87 -15.67 3.19 -11.42
CA LYS A 87 -17.12 3.00 -11.26
C LYS A 87 -17.88 3.27 -12.56
N ASN A 88 -17.54 4.37 -13.25
CA ASN A 88 -18.17 4.70 -14.53
C ASN A 88 -17.86 3.66 -15.62
N GLN A 89 -16.63 3.17 -15.68
CA GLN A 89 -16.27 2.09 -16.61
C GLN A 89 -17.02 0.79 -16.32
N LEU A 90 -17.16 0.45 -15.03
CA LEU A 90 -17.92 -0.73 -14.61
C LEU A 90 -19.40 -0.61 -14.96
N ASP A 91 -20.01 0.55 -14.71
CA ASP A 91 -21.41 0.79 -15.07
C ASP A 91 -21.63 0.67 -16.59
N LEU A 92 -20.75 1.28 -17.38
CA LEU A 92 -20.82 1.17 -18.84
C LEU A 92 -20.64 -0.27 -19.33
N ALA A 93 -19.75 -1.05 -18.70
CA ALA A 93 -19.57 -2.46 -19.02
C ALA A 93 -20.83 -3.28 -18.71
N ASN A 94 -21.43 -3.07 -17.52
CA ASN A 94 -22.68 -3.73 -17.13
C ASN A 94 -23.84 -3.38 -18.07
N GLN A 95 -23.97 -2.11 -18.48
CA GLN A 95 -25.00 -1.70 -19.43
C GLN A 95 -24.83 -2.38 -20.79
N ARG A 96 -23.59 -2.52 -21.27
CA ARG A 96 -23.29 -3.24 -22.52
C ARG A 96 -23.65 -4.71 -22.41
N GLU A 97 -23.26 -5.37 -21.32
CA GLU A 97 -23.60 -6.78 -21.08
C GLU A 97 -25.12 -6.99 -21.04
N LYS A 98 -25.84 -6.13 -20.32
CA LYS A 98 -27.30 -6.19 -20.25
C LYS A 98 -27.94 -6.01 -21.63
N SER A 99 -27.45 -5.06 -22.42
CA SER A 99 -27.95 -4.82 -23.78
C SER A 99 -27.69 -6.01 -24.70
N LEU A 100 -26.52 -6.65 -24.58
CA LEU A 100 -26.19 -7.87 -25.32
C LEU A 100 -27.09 -9.04 -24.91
N MET A 101 -27.34 -9.21 -23.60
CA MET A 101 -28.24 -10.25 -23.11
C MET A 101 -29.67 -10.06 -23.63
N GLN A 102 -30.21 -8.84 -23.58
CA GLN A 102 -31.54 -8.56 -24.14
C GLN A 102 -31.62 -8.87 -25.63
N HIS A 103 -30.57 -8.51 -26.40
CA HIS A 103 -30.56 -8.82 -27.83
C HIS A 103 -30.52 -10.33 -28.12
N ILE A 104 -29.82 -11.11 -27.29
CA ILE A 104 -29.82 -12.58 -27.39
C ILE A 104 -31.21 -13.14 -27.06
N GLU A 105 -31.86 -12.64 -26.02
CA GLU A 105 -33.22 -13.05 -25.64
C GLU A 105 -34.24 -12.75 -26.75
N ASP A 106 -34.17 -11.58 -27.38
CA ASP A 106 -35.05 -11.21 -28.50
C ASP A 106 -34.86 -12.09 -29.75
N LEU A 107 -33.71 -12.78 -29.88
CA LEU A 107 -33.36 -13.66 -31.00
C LEU A 107 -33.71 -15.14 -30.75
N THR A 108 -34.20 -15.49 -29.55
CA THR A 108 -34.48 -16.89 -29.14
C THR A 108 -35.98 -17.12 -28.94
#